data_AF-A0A089K3L2-F1
#
_entry.id   AF-A0A089K3L2-F1
#
_cell.length_a   1.000
_cell.length_b   1.000
_cell.length_c   1.000
_cell.angle_alpha   90.00
_cell.angle_beta   90.00
_cell.angle_gamma   90.00
#
_symmetry.space_group_name_H-M   'P 1'
#
loop_
_entity.id
_entity.type
_entity.pdbx_description
1 polymer ?
#
loop_
_entity_poly.entity_id
_entity_poly.type
_entity_poly.pdbx_seq_one_letter_code
_entity_poly.pdbx_strand_id
1 'polypeptide(L)' 'MIHKNPQESLADYLSTKVFHAEEGQVVAPGSVEVDGFALFMERYTEGLAIERAAVDHFVENWKK' A
#
# COMPACT_ATOMS: atom_id res chain seq x y z
N MET A 1 -16.87 10.24 -6.13
CA MET A 1 -17.38 9.18 -7.03
C MET A 1 -18.85 9.46 -7.30
N ILE A 2 -19.20 9.80 -8.55
CA ILE A 2 -20.53 10.34 -8.91
C ILE A 2 -21.66 9.31 -8.78
N HIS A 3 -21.36 8.00 -8.92
CA HIS A 3 -22.37 6.92 -8.87
C HIS A 3 -22.39 6.13 -7.54
N LYS A 4 -21.53 6.51 -6.58
CA LYS A 4 -21.43 5.85 -5.28
C LYS A 4 -22.41 6.48 -4.30
N ASN A 5 -23.14 5.66 -3.55
CA ASN A 5 -24.04 6.20 -2.53
C ASN A 5 -23.22 6.79 -1.35
N PRO A 6 -23.70 7.85 -0.68
CA PRO A 6 -22.93 8.51 0.39
C PRO A 6 -22.58 7.57 1.56
N GLN A 7 -23.45 6.62 1.88
CA GLN A 7 -23.30 5.66 2.99
C GLN A 7 -22.68 4.32 2.58
N GLU A 8 -22.50 4.08 1.29
CA GLU A 8 -21.88 2.85 0.78
C GLU A 8 -20.38 2.85 1.06
N SER A 9 -19.77 1.71 1.39
CA SER A 9 -18.32 1.64 1.49
C SER A 9 -17.69 1.70 0.10
N LEU A 10 -16.43 2.10 -0.02
CA LEU A 10 -15.74 2.04 -1.31
C LEU A 10 -15.63 0.59 -1.82
N ALA A 11 -15.36 -0.36 -0.93
CA ALA A 11 -15.23 -1.77 -1.28
C ALA A 11 -16.54 -2.35 -1.85
N ASP A 12 -17.67 -2.04 -1.23
CA ASP A 12 -18.98 -2.51 -1.70
C ASP A 12 -19.33 -1.90 -3.05
N TYR A 13 -19.12 -0.60 -3.22
CA TYR A 13 -19.35 0.09 -4.50
C TYR A 13 -18.52 -0.54 -5.64
N LEU A 14 -17.23 -0.78 -5.40
CA LEU A 14 -16.34 -1.34 -6.41
C LEU A 14 -16.72 -2.78 -6.77
N SER A 15 -16.95 -3.62 -5.77
CA SER A 15 -17.28 -5.04 -6.00
C SER A 15 -18.67 -5.25 -6.61
N THR A 16 -19.67 -4.47 -6.20
CA THR A 16 -21.07 -4.72 -6.58
C THR A 16 -21.59 -3.87 -7.72
N LYS A 17 -20.96 -2.73 -8.04
CA LYS A 17 -21.40 -1.85 -9.12
C LYS A 17 -20.38 -1.68 -10.22
N VAL A 18 -19.10 -1.52 -9.88
CA VAL A 18 -18.05 -1.26 -10.88
C VAL A 18 -17.55 -2.54 -11.54
N PHE A 19 -17.22 -3.57 -10.76
CA PHE A 19 -16.57 -4.80 -11.23
C PHE A 19 -17.46 -6.05 -11.14
N HIS A 20 -18.76 -5.88 -10.93
CA HIS A 20 -19.69 -6.95 -10.61
C HIS A 20 -19.83 -8.05 -11.68
N ALA A 21 -19.47 -7.74 -12.92
CA ALA A 21 -19.54 -8.64 -14.07
C ALA A 21 -18.17 -8.98 -14.65
N GLU A 22 -17.09 -8.52 -14.02
CA GLU A 22 -15.73 -8.75 -14.49
C GLU A 22 -15.16 -10.01 -13.85
N GLU A 23 -14.66 -10.94 -14.68
CA GLU A 23 -13.85 -12.06 -14.19
C GLU A 23 -12.40 -11.59 -14.04
N GLY A 24 -11.94 -11.45 -12.79
CA GLY A 24 -10.56 -11.07 -12.50
C GLY A 24 -9.58 -12.18 -12.89
N GLN A 25 -8.52 -11.83 -13.61
CA GLN A 25 -7.38 -12.72 -13.82
C GLN A 25 -6.26 -12.42 -12.82
N VAL A 26 -5.79 -13.45 -12.13
CA VAL A 26 -4.59 -13.36 -11.28
C VAL A 26 -3.38 -13.77 -12.11
N VAL A 27 -2.38 -12.90 -12.17
CA VAL A 27 -1.07 -13.20 -12.74
C VAL A 27 -0.11 -13.43 -11.58
N ALA A 28 0.39 -14.66 -11.45
CA ALA A 28 1.38 -14.97 -10.44
C ALA A 28 2.73 -14.35 -10.81
N PRO A 29 3.47 -13.79 -9.85
CA PRO A 29 4.79 -13.26 -10.12
C PRO A 29 5.78 -14.38 -10.48
N GLY A 30 6.76 -14.05 -11.32
CA GLY A 30 7.91 -14.91 -11.59
C GLY A 30 8.89 -14.93 -10.41
N SER A 31 9.79 -15.92 -10.38
CA SER A 31 10.78 -16.05 -9.30
C SER A 31 11.66 -14.79 -9.14
N VAL A 32 12.07 -14.17 -10.25
CA VAL A 32 12.86 -12.94 -10.25
C VAL A 32 12.15 -11.79 -9.54
N GLU A 33 10.83 -11.67 -9.71
CA GLU A 33 10.02 -10.64 -9.09
C GLU A 33 9.87 -10.89 -7.58
N VAL A 34 9.66 -12.16 -7.20
CA VAL A 34 9.58 -12.58 -5.80
C VAL A 34 10.90 -12.34 -5.07
N ASP A 35 12.02 -12.77 -5.65
CA ASP A 35 13.35 -12.63 -5.06
C ASP A 35 13.77 -11.16 -4.97
N GLY A 36 13.47 -10.38 -6.01
CA GLY A 36 13.73 -8.94 -6.03
C GLY A 36 12.93 -8.20 -4.96
N PHE A 37 11.65 -8.54 -4.77
CA PHE A 37 10.82 -7.95 -3.73
C PHE A 37 11.31 -8.35 -2.32
N ALA A 38 11.70 -9.61 -2.12
CA ALA A 38 12.26 -10.07 -0.85
C ALA A 38 13.52 -9.28 -0.46
N LEU A 39 14.45 -9.09 -1.41
CA LEU A 39 15.66 -8.30 -1.20
C LEU A 39 15.36 -6.81 -0.96
N PHE A 40 14.34 -6.26 -1.62
CA PHE A 40 13.84 -4.93 -1.32
C PHE A 40 13.34 -4.83 0.13
N MET A 41 12.55 -5.79 0.59
CA MET A 41 11.98 -5.79 1.94
C MET A 41 13.05 -5.91 3.03
N GLU A 42 14.10 -6.69 2.80
CA GLU A 42 15.28 -6.77 3.68
C GLU A 42 15.90 -5.39 3.88
N ARG A 43 16.29 -4.73 2.78
CA ARG A 43 16.91 -3.40 2.79
C ARG A 43 16.00 -2.32 3.35
N TYR A 44 14.72 -2.36 3.00
CA TYR A 44 13.72 -1.43 3.51
C TYR A 44 13.61 -1.51 5.04
N THR A 45 13.58 -2.73 5.57
CA THR A 45 13.48 -2.97 7.02
C THR A 45 14.73 -2.48 7.76
N GLU A 46 15.92 -2.74 7.22
CA GLU A 46 17.18 -2.21 7.75
C GLU A 46 17.20 -0.67 7.77
N GLY A 47 16.59 -0.04 6.75
CA GLY A 47 16.46 1.41 6.65
C GLY A 47 15.51 2.05 7.66
N LEU A 48 14.60 1.31 8.29
CA LEU A 48 13.60 1.87 9.20
C LEU A 48 14.21 2.59 10.41
N ALA A 49 15.39 2.18 10.87
CA ALA A 49 16.09 2.86 11.95
C ALA A 49 16.52 4.29 11.56
N ILE A 50 16.91 4.49 10.29
CA ILE A 50 17.28 5.80 9.75
C ILE A 50 16.05 6.68 9.62
N GLU A 51 14.96 6.15 9.06
CA GLU A 51 13.67 6.85 8.95
C GLU A 51 13.15 7.28 10.33
N ARG A 52 13.25 6.39 11.33
CA ARG A 52 12.90 6.70 12.72
C ARG A 52 13.73 7.85 13.26
N ALA A 53 15.05 7.79 13.12
CA ALA A 53 15.94 8.84 13.60
C ALA A 53 15.65 10.21 12.95
N ALA A 54 15.33 10.22 11.64
CA ALA A 54 14.95 11.43 10.92
C ALA A 54 13.66 12.06 11.49
N VAL A 55 12.63 11.25 11.73
CA VAL A 55 11.36 11.71 12.34
C VAL A 55 11.58 12.20 13.76
N ASP A 56 12.33 11.47 14.58
CA ASP A 56 12.58 11.84 15.97
C ASP A 56 13.33 13.18 16.05
N HIS A 57 14.36 13.37 15.22
CA HIS A 57 15.07 14.65 15.09
C HIS A 57 14.17 15.78 14.59
N PHE A 58 13.30 15.52 13.60
CA PHE A 58 12.35 16.51 13.11
C PHE A 58 11.37 16.95 14.20
N VAL A 59 10.81 15.99 14.95
CA VAL A 59 9.85 16.27 16.04
C VAL A 59 10.52 16.96 17.23
N GLU A 60 11.75 16.60 17.59
CA GLU A 60 12.49 17.27 18.66
C GLU A 60 12.76 18.74 18.32
N ASN A 61 13.19 19.03 17.09
CA ASN A 61 13.49 20.38 16.65
C ASN A 61 12.24 21.25 16.44
N TRP A 62 11.09 20.65 16.10
CA TRP A 62 9.83 21.40 15.98
C TRP A 62 9.24 21.82 17.34
N LYS A 63 9.69 21.21 18.44
CA LYS A 63 9.23 21.51 19.81
C LYS A 63 10.04 22.59 20.52
N LYS A 64 11.12 23.09 19.92
CA LYS A 64 11.94 24.22 20.40
C LYS A 64 11.50 25.51 19.71
#